data_AF-A0A1H2XHN1-F1
#
_entry.id   AF-A0A1H2XHN1-F1
#
_cell.length_a   1.000
_cell.length_b   1.000
_cell.length_c   1.000
_cell.angle_alpha   90.00
_cell.angle_beta   90.00
_cell.angle_gamma   90.00
#
_symmetry.space_group_name_H-M   'P 1'
#
loop_
_entity.id
_entity.type
_entity.pdbx_description
1 polymer ?
#
loop_
_entity_poly.entity_id
_entity_poly.type
_entity_poly.pdbx_seq_one_letter_code
_entity_poly.pdbx_strand_id
1 'polypeptide(L)'
;MASSRQKKLAHLMIDSGADAVIGGHPHVTQNIEIYKGKPILYSLGNFIFNGFEDEESTTGWVSEMTFSVDSKINWVIHVAKLDKDGIPQNLGKLVAE
;
A
#
# COMPACT_ATOMS: atom_id res chain seq x y z
N MET A 1 7.34 7.15 -7.09
CA MET A 1 6.35 6.49 -7.98
C MET A 1 6.89 5.15 -8.47
N ALA A 2 6.02 4.18 -8.75
CA ALA A 2 6.40 2.86 -9.24
C ALA A 2 7.03 2.89 -10.64
N SER A 3 8.08 2.11 -10.83
CA SER A 3 8.78 1.94 -12.11
C SER A 3 7.92 1.21 -13.15
N SER A 4 8.20 1.41 -14.45
CA SER A 4 7.51 0.69 -15.53
C SER A 4 7.62 -0.82 -15.42
N ARG A 5 8.72 -1.34 -14.84
CA ARG A 5 8.90 -2.77 -14.59
C ARG A 5 7.95 -3.27 -13.50
N GLN A 6 7.81 -2.53 -12.39
CA GLN A 6 6.85 -2.87 -11.33
C GLN A 6 5.42 -2.85 -11.88
N LYS A 7 5.06 -1.84 -12.68
CA LYS A 7 3.73 -1.76 -13.29
C LYS A 7 3.41 -2.96 -14.18
N LYS A 8 4.33 -3.31 -15.09
CA LYS A 8 4.18 -4.50 -15.97
C LYS A 8 4.01 -5.79 -15.16
N LEU A 9 4.76 -5.95 -14.09
CA LEU A 9 4.67 -7.14 -13.24
C LEU A 9 3.34 -7.18 -12.47
N ALA A 10 2.89 -6.06 -11.91
CA ALA A 10 1.62 -5.99 -11.19
C ALA A 10 0.43 -6.23 -12.12
N HIS A 11 0.45 -5.69 -13.35
CA HIS A 11 -0.56 -5.99 -14.37
C HIS A 11 -0.58 -7.48 -14.72
N LEU A 12 0.58 -8.10 -14.91
CA LEU A 12 0.68 -9.55 -15.17
C LEU A 12 0.07 -10.38 -14.03
N MET A 13 0.28 -9.99 -12.76
CA MET A 13 -0.31 -10.68 -11.61
C MET A 13 -1.84 -10.60 -11.63
N ILE A 14 -2.41 -9.42 -11.88
CA ILE A 14 -3.86 -9.24 -12.02
C ILE A 14 -4.40 -10.04 -13.22
N ASP A 15 -3.73 -9.97 -14.36
CA ASP A 15 -4.09 -10.72 -15.57
C ASP A 15 -4.02 -12.23 -15.37
N SER A 16 -3.19 -12.70 -14.42
CA SER A 16 -3.07 -14.10 -14.02
C SER A 16 -4.06 -14.53 -12.94
N GLY A 17 -4.96 -13.63 -12.51
CA GLY A 17 -6.07 -13.96 -11.59
C GLY A 17 -5.95 -13.38 -10.19
N ALA A 18 -4.89 -12.64 -9.84
CA ALA A 18 -4.84 -11.96 -8.55
C ALA A 18 -5.98 -10.96 -8.40
N ASP A 19 -6.58 -10.85 -7.22
CA ASP A 19 -7.65 -9.89 -6.94
C ASP A 19 -7.14 -8.56 -6.35
N ALA A 20 -5.90 -8.54 -5.87
CA ALA A 20 -5.16 -7.34 -5.49
C ALA A 20 -3.64 -7.62 -5.57
N VAL A 21 -2.84 -6.56 -5.66
CA VAL A 21 -1.36 -6.65 -5.57
C VAL A 21 -0.87 -5.68 -4.50
N ILE A 22 -0.13 -6.20 -3.51
CA ILE A 22 0.43 -5.41 -2.41
C ILE A 22 1.96 -5.51 -2.45
N GLY A 23 2.60 -4.39 -2.76
CA GLY A 23 4.04 -4.23 -2.80
C GLY A 23 4.60 -3.60 -1.52
N GLY A 24 5.91 -3.70 -1.36
CA GLY A 24 6.70 -3.11 -0.29
C GLY A 24 8.15 -3.01 -0.71
N HIS A 25 9.06 -2.75 0.25
CA HIS A 25 10.52 -2.59 0.13
C HIS A 25 11.09 -1.18 -0.02
N PRO A 26 10.55 -0.23 -0.83
CA PRO A 26 11.13 1.11 -1.00
C PRO A 26 11.24 1.99 0.25
N HIS A 27 10.82 1.52 1.44
CA HIS A 27 10.72 2.27 2.70
C HIS A 27 9.82 3.51 2.69
N VAL A 28 9.26 3.87 1.53
CA VAL A 28 8.28 4.94 1.35
C VAL A 28 6.99 4.37 0.75
N THR A 29 5.88 5.07 0.97
CA THR A 29 4.64 4.77 0.25
C THR A 29 4.80 5.05 -1.24
N GLN A 30 4.12 4.25 -2.08
CA GLN A 30 4.06 4.49 -3.52
C GLN A 30 2.61 4.55 -3.99
N ASN A 31 2.42 5.08 -5.20
CA ASN A 31 1.11 5.29 -5.79
C ASN A 31 0.22 4.04 -5.73
N ILE A 32 -1.10 4.26 -5.69
CA ILE A 32 -2.11 3.23 -5.84
C ILE A 32 -2.61 3.28 -7.28
N GLU A 33 -2.92 2.13 -7.86
CA GLU A 33 -3.50 2.01 -9.19
C GLU A 33 -4.68 1.04 -9.15
N ILE A 34 -5.76 1.37 -9.86
CA ILE A 34 -6.85 0.43 -10.12
C ILE A 34 -6.69 -0.09 -11.55
N TYR A 35 -6.40 -1.39 -11.69
CA TYR A 35 -6.26 -2.05 -12.98
C TYR A 35 -7.30 -3.17 -13.09
N LYS A 36 -8.16 -3.11 -14.12
CA LYS A 36 -9.30 -4.03 -14.32
C LYS A 36 -10.21 -4.14 -13.07
N GLY A 37 -10.43 -3.02 -12.38
CA GLY A 37 -11.25 -2.95 -11.17
C GLY A 37 -10.60 -3.51 -9.91
N LYS A 38 -9.31 -3.90 -9.97
CA LYS A 38 -8.58 -4.53 -8.87
C LYS A 38 -7.45 -3.60 -8.38
N PRO A 39 -7.26 -3.45 -7.06
CA PRO A 39 -6.28 -2.51 -6.50
C PRO A 39 -4.85 -3.04 -6.57
N ILE A 40 -3.92 -2.15 -6.92
CA ILE A 40 -2.47 -2.36 -6.90
C ILE A 40 -1.86 -1.27 -6.02
N LEU A 41 -1.28 -1.67 -4.88
CA LEU A 41 -0.56 -0.80 -3.96
C LEU A 41 0.92 -1.08 -4.13
N TYR A 42 1.68 -0.17 -4.75
CA TYR A 42 3.06 -0.50 -5.13
C TYR A 42 4.06 -0.52 -3.96
N SER A 43 3.78 0.20 -2.88
CA SER A 43 4.53 0.13 -1.62
C SER A 43 3.68 0.70 -0.49
N LEU A 44 3.62 -0.01 0.62
CA LEU A 44 3.01 0.45 1.86
C LEU A 44 3.95 1.31 2.73
N GLY A 45 5.24 1.38 2.41
CA GLY A 45 6.22 2.07 3.28
C GLY A 45 6.50 1.30 4.57
N ASN A 46 6.95 2.02 5.60
CA ASN A 46 7.35 1.43 6.88
C ASN A 46 6.19 1.39 7.89
N PHE A 47 6.09 0.31 8.68
CA PHE A 47 5.09 0.19 9.76
C PHE A 47 5.71 0.15 11.16
N ILE A 48 6.79 -0.60 11.36
CA ILE A 48 7.60 -0.57 12.59
C ILE A 48 9.06 -0.57 12.14
N PHE A 49 9.71 0.60 12.20
CA PHE A 49 11.07 0.76 11.69
C PHE A 49 11.69 2.04 12.24
N ASN A 50 12.98 2.03 12.59
CA ASN A 50 13.69 3.20 13.11
C ASN A 50 14.85 3.60 12.17
N GLY A 51 15.48 4.74 12.47
CA GLY A 51 16.63 5.24 11.69
C GLY A 51 16.26 6.08 10.46
N PHE A 52 15.02 6.54 10.37
CA PHE A 52 14.56 7.52 9.38
C PHE A 52 14.06 8.80 10.07
N GLU A 53 14.32 9.93 9.43
CA GLU A 53 13.89 11.25 9.93
C GLU A 53 13.02 12.00 8.90
N ASP A 54 13.03 11.56 7.64
CA ASP A 54 12.27 12.21 6.57
C ASP A 54 10.79 11.82 6.57
N GLU A 55 9.96 12.73 6.10
CA GLU A 55 8.50 12.60 6.08
C GLU A 55 8.03 11.37 5.30
N GLU A 56 8.68 11.08 4.17
CA GLU A 56 8.28 10.00 3.28
C GLU A 56 8.55 8.62 3.89
N SER A 57 9.71 8.44 4.54
CA SER A 57 10.12 7.16 5.12
C SER A 57 9.51 6.92 6.51
N THR A 58 9.08 7.98 7.19
CA THR A 58 8.33 7.90 8.46
C THR A 58 6.82 7.76 8.27
N THR A 59 6.33 7.87 7.03
CA THR A 59 4.92 7.70 6.69
C THR A 59 4.69 6.37 5.98
N GLY A 60 3.93 5.48 6.61
CA GLY A 60 3.51 4.21 6.04
C GLY A 60 1.99 4.05 5.99
N TRP A 61 1.56 2.98 5.36
CA TRP A 61 0.16 2.61 5.18
C TRP A 61 -0.10 1.21 5.70
N VAL A 62 -1.24 1.04 6.36
CA VAL A 62 -1.84 -0.28 6.64
C VAL A 62 -3.05 -0.43 5.73
N SER A 63 -3.02 -1.45 4.88
CA SER A 63 -4.17 -1.78 4.05
C SER A 63 -5.08 -2.76 4.79
N GLU A 64 -6.30 -2.32 5.07
CA GLU A 64 -7.39 -3.18 5.52
C GLU A 64 -8.17 -3.62 4.28
N MET A 65 -8.32 -4.94 4.08
CA MET A 65 -9.02 -5.51 2.93
C MET A 65 -10.09 -6.50 3.38
N THR A 66 -11.30 -6.31 2.87
CA THR A 66 -12.44 -7.20 3.09
C THR A 66 -12.80 -7.89 1.78
N PHE A 67 -12.79 -9.23 1.80
CA PHE A 67 -13.10 -10.07 0.65
C PHE A 67 -14.51 -10.63 0.79
N SER A 68 -15.31 -10.49 -0.27
CA SER A 68 -16.67 -11.02 -0.35
C SER A 68 -16.74 -12.24 -1.28
N VAL A 69 -17.71 -13.12 -1.05
CA VAL A 69 -17.89 -14.36 -1.84
C VAL A 69 -18.15 -14.07 -3.33
N ASP A 70 -18.69 -12.89 -3.64
CA ASP A 70 -18.91 -12.40 -5.01
C ASP A 70 -17.67 -11.72 -5.63
N SER A 71 -16.48 -11.97 -5.06
CA SER A 71 -15.18 -11.40 -5.49
C SER A 71 -15.10 -9.87 -5.38
N LYS A 72 -16.04 -9.21 -4.70
CA LYS A 72 -15.88 -7.80 -4.35
C LYS A 72 -14.84 -7.65 -3.25
N ILE A 73 -13.93 -6.70 -3.47
CA ILE A 73 -12.93 -6.29 -2.49
C ILE A 73 -13.21 -4.85 -2.09
N ASN A 74 -13.50 -4.66 -0.82
CA ASN A 74 -13.47 -3.33 -0.20
C ASN A 74 -12.11 -3.16 0.48
N TRP A 75 -11.52 -1.99 0.36
CA TRP A 75 -10.23 -1.72 0.96
C TRP A 75 -10.17 -0.30 1.51
N VAL A 76 -9.45 -0.15 2.61
CA VAL A 76 -9.21 1.11 3.30
C VAL A 76 -7.73 1.22 3.60
N ILE A 77 -7.17 2.42 3.46
CA ILE A 77 -5.81 2.70 3.87
C ILE A 77 -5.83 3.45 5.19
N HIS A 78 -5.12 2.94 6.18
CA HIS A 78 -4.84 3.64 7.42
C HIS A 78 -3.43 4.21 7.34
N VAL A 79 -3.27 5.48 7.67
CA VAL A 79 -1.97 6.14 7.67
C VAL A 79 -1.30 5.91 9.01
N ALA A 80 -0.10 5.33 8.98
CA ALA A 80 0.76 5.13 10.12
C ALA A 80 1.92 6.12 10.04
N LYS A 81 2.11 6.92 11.09
CA LYS A 81 3.24 7.83 11.24
C LYS A 81 4.17 7.32 12.31
N LEU A 82 5.42 7.06 11.96
CA LEU A 82 6.42 6.60 12.91
C LEU A 82 6.90 7.75 13.78
N ASP A 83 6.99 7.50 15.09
CA ASP A 83 7.73 8.38 15.99
C ASP A 83 9.24 8.11 15.91
N LYS A 84 10.02 8.84 16.73
CA LYS A 84 11.48 8.76 16.78
C LYS A 84 12.02 7.37 17.13
N ASP A 85 11.22 6.55 17.81
CA ASP A 85 11.60 5.21 18.23
C ASP A 85 11.12 4.15 17.21
N GLY A 86 10.48 4.59 16.12
CA GLY A 86 9.97 3.74 15.05
C GLY A 86 8.62 3.11 15.36
N ILE A 87 7.89 3.66 16.34
CA ILE A 87 6.58 3.13 16.76
C ILE A 87 5.47 3.82 15.94
N PRO A 88 4.56 3.06 15.32
CA PRO A 88 3.50 3.61 14.49
C PRO A 88 2.41 4.28 15.33
N GLN A 89 2.10 5.51 14.95
CA GLN A 89 0.97 6.30 15.42
C GLN A 89 -0.10 6.33 14.32
N ASN A 90 -1.36 6.04 14.66
CA ASN A 90 -2.46 6.08 13.70
C ASN A 90 -2.87 7.53 13.43
N LEU A 91 -2.73 7.99 12.18
CA LEU A 91 -3.14 9.33 11.75
C LEU A 91 -4.52 9.37 11.07
N GLY A 92 -5.22 8.23 11.00
CA GLY A 92 -6.55 8.13 10.42
C GLY A 92 -6.57 7.38 9.09
N LYS A 93 -7.66 7.57 8.34
CA LYS A 93 -7.97 6.79 7.13
C LYS A 93 -7.85 7.65 5.88
N LEU A 94 -7.21 7.12 4.85
CA LEU A 94 -7.38 7.55 3.47
C LEU A 94 -8.47 6.65 2.85
N VAL A 95 -9.58 7.28 2.49
CA VAL A 95 -10.61 6.63 1.68
C VAL A 95 -10.26 6.93 0.23
N ALA A 96 -9.96 5.89 -0.54
CA ALA A 96 -9.93 6.03 -1.99
C ALA A 96 -11.38 5.92 -2.48
N GLU A 97 -11.93 7.05 -2.94
CA GLU A 97 -13.17 7.07 -3.73
C GLU A 97 -12.96 6.47 -5.13
#